data_AF-A0A328RY36-F1
#
_entry.id   AF-A0A328RY36-F1
#
_cell.length_a   1.000
_cell.length_b   1.000
_cell.length_c   1.000
_cell.angle_alpha   90.00
_cell.angle_beta   90.00
_cell.angle_gamma   90.00
#
_symmetry.space_group_name_H-M   'P 1'
#
loop_
_entity.id
_entity.type
_entity.pdbx_description
1 polymer ?
#
loop_
_entity_poly.entity_id
_entity_poly.type
_entity_poly.pdbx_seq_one_letter_code
_entity_poly.pdbx_strand_id
1 'polypeptide(L)'
;MEFKNKEIAIIYEKTREKDTHTGEKIDGYIEYCYDKAEELAWRIEERINYLSKDKTPEEIIMTETEGITKGVWNDGMTGYQYGLSILLLATYWKYGEYIKKWHNTQMGNPDAKGVINPSVLTLHMKDK
;
A
#
# COMPACT_ATOMS: atom_id res chain seq x y z
N MET A 1 -3.22 -6.73 -9.53
CA MET A 1 -1.94 -5.98 -9.52
C MET A 1 -0.87 -6.77 -10.25
N GLU A 2 0.05 -6.09 -10.92
CA GLU A 2 1.22 -6.73 -11.52
C GLU A 2 2.37 -6.85 -10.51
N PHE A 3 2.86 -8.07 -10.31
CA PHE A 3 3.93 -8.35 -9.36
C PHE A 3 5.31 -7.97 -9.90
N LYS A 4 6.28 -7.76 -8.99
CA LYS A 4 7.68 -7.51 -9.34
C LYS A 4 8.27 -8.59 -10.26
N ASN A 5 7.91 -9.85 -10.00
CA ASN A 5 8.23 -11.00 -10.85
C ASN A 5 7.32 -12.19 -10.49
N LYS A 6 7.44 -13.30 -11.24
CA LYS A 6 6.64 -14.51 -11.05
C LYS A 6 6.87 -15.21 -9.70
N GLU A 7 8.10 -15.20 -9.20
CA GLU A 7 8.44 -15.82 -7.91
C GLU A 7 7.75 -15.08 -6.76
N ILE A 8 7.77 -13.75 -6.80
CA ILE A 8 7.09 -12.88 -5.84
C ILE A 8 5.58 -13.08 -5.87
N ALA A 9 4.97 -13.32 -7.04
CA ALA A 9 3.56 -13.67 -7.13
C ALA A 9 3.24 -14.99 -6.39
N ILE A 10 4.08 -16.03 -6.56
CA ILE A 10 3.89 -17.31 -5.86
C ILE A 10 4.05 -17.14 -4.34
N ILE A 11 5.03 -16.35 -3.91
CA ILE A 11 5.23 -16.05 -2.48
C ILE A 11 4.00 -15.31 -1.94
N TYR A 12 3.50 -14.31 -2.66
CA TYR A 12 2.33 -13.54 -2.26
C TYR A 12 1.11 -14.43 -2.02
N GLU A 13 0.78 -15.32 -2.97
CA GLU A 13 -0.38 -16.21 -2.83
C GLU A 13 -0.24 -17.16 -1.62
N LYS A 14 0.96 -17.73 -1.42
CA LYS A 14 1.23 -18.59 -0.25
C LYS A 14 1.13 -17.82 1.08
N THR A 15 1.61 -16.58 1.10
CA THR A 15 1.50 -15.71 2.28
C THR A 15 0.03 -15.35 2.53
N ARG A 16 -0.72 -14.94 1.49
CA ARG A 16 -2.15 -14.64 1.58
C ARG A 16 -2.93 -15.84 2.12
N GLU A 17 -2.69 -17.04 1.58
CA GLU A 17 -3.32 -18.27 2.05
C GLU A 17 -3.02 -18.48 3.54
N LYS A 18 -1.75 -18.45 3.94
CA LYS A 18 -1.35 -18.65 5.33
C LYS A 18 -1.95 -17.62 6.28
N ASP A 19 -1.94 -16.35 5.89
CA ASP A 19 -2.39 -15.23 6.72
C ASP A 19 -3.92 -15.21 6.87
N THR A 20 -4.65 -15.87 5.97
CA THR A 20 -6.12 -15.95 5.99
C THR A 20 -6.67 -17.31 6.46
N HIS A 21 -5.88 -18.40 6.45
CA HIS A 21 -6.30 -19.75 6.86
C HIS A 21 -6.04 -20.13 8.33
N THR A 22 -5.52 -19.25 9.19
CA THR A 22 -5.39 -19.58 10.62
C THR A 22 -6.79 -19.75 11.23
N GLY A 23 -7.13 -20.97 11.63
CA GLY A 23 -8.47 -21.47 11.98
C GLY A 23 -9.23 -20.82 13.14
N GLU A 24 -8.82 -19.62 13.60
CA GLU A 24 -9.67 -18.74 14.38
C GLU A 24 -10.12 -17.62 13.45
N LYS A 25 -11.42 -17.55 13.16
CA LYS A 25 -12.06 -16.48 12.38
C LYS A 25 -11.73 -15.12 13.00
N ILE A 26 -10.59 -14.53 12.67
CA ILE A 26 -10.37 -13.09 12.81
C ILE A 26 -10.97 -12.46 11.54
N ASP A 27 -12.30 -12.56 11.47
CA ASP A 27 -13.27 -11.92 10.55
C ASP A 27 -12.69 -11.15 9.34
N GLY A 28 -12.02 -11.83 8.42
CA GLY A 28 -11.54 -11.24 7.16
C GLY A 28 -10.66 -10.00 7.32
N TYR A 29 -10.11 -9.73 8.51
CA TYR A 29 -9.47 -8.45 8.82
C TYR A 29 -8.19 -8.26 7.99
N ILE A 30 -7.40 -9.33 7.86
CA ILE A 30 -6.19 -9.38 7.04
C ILE A 30 -6.57 -9.55 5.57
N GLU A 31 -7.56 -10.38 5.24
CA GLU A 31 -8.05 -10.56 3.87
C GLU A 31 -8.49 -9.21 3.25
N TYR A 32 -9.18 -8.38 4.02
CA TYR A 32 -9.55 -7.02 3.63
C TYR A 32 -8.34 -6.15 3.27
N CYS A 33 -7.20 -6.33 3.97
CA CYS A 33 -5.98 -5.59 3.65
C CYS A 33 -5.38 -6.01 2.30
N TYR A 34 -5.46 -7.31 1.96
CA TYR A 34 -5.09 -7.83 0.65
C TYR A 34 -5.98 -7.28 -0.45
N ASP A 35 -7.31 -7.35 -0.27
CA ASP A 35 -8.28 -6.85 -1.25
C ASP A 35 -8.08 -5.35 -1.51
N LYS A 36 -7.85 -4.56 -0.46
CA LYS A 36 -7.60 -3.12 -0.60
C LYS A 36 -6.25 -2.78 -1.19
N ALA A 37 -5.21 -3.58 -0.94
CA ALA A 37 -3.94 -3.44 -1.65
C ALA A 37 -4.15 -3.68 -3.16
N GLU A 38 -4.81 -4.78 -3.53
CA GLU A 38 -5.06 -5.15 -4.92
C GLU A 38 -5.93 -4.13 -5.65
N GLU A 39 -7.00 -3.65 -5.02
CA GLU A 39 -7.88 -2.60 -5.56
C GLU A 39 -7.10 -1.30 -5.82
N LEU A 40 -6.28 -0.87 -4.84
CA LEU A 40 -5.48 0.35 -4.98
C LEU A 40 -4.47 0.22 -6.12
N ALA A 41 -3.72 -0.89 -6.17
CA ALA A 41 -2.76 -1.14 -7.25
C ALA A 41 -3.44 -1.17 -8.62
N TRP A 42 -4.60 -1.83 -8.74
CA TRP A 42 -5.34 -1.89 -9.99
C TRP A 42 -5.78 -0.48 -10.46
N ARG A 43 -6.36 0.34 -9.57
CA ARG A 43 -6.77 1.71 -9.94
C ARG A 43 -5.58 2.61 -10.31
N ILE A 44 -4.43 2.43 -9.65
CA ILE A 44 -3.22 3.16 -10.01
C ILE A 44 -2.67 2.65 -11.35
N GLU A 45 -2.67 1.34 -11.62
CA GLU A 45 -2.28 0.77 -12.92
C GLU A 45 -3.14 1.30 -14.06
N GLU A 46 -4.47 1.40 -13.87
CA GLU A 46 -5.36 2.04 -14.84
C GLU A 46 -4.96 3.49 -15.11
N ARG A 47 -4.68 4.26 -14.04
CA ARG A 47 -4.25 5.65 -14.18
C ARG A 47 -2.89 5.77 -14.88
N ILE A 48 -1.96 4.86 -14.59
CA ILE A 48 -0.65 4.77 -15.24
C ILE A 48 -0.82 4.51 -16.73
N ASN A 49 -1.64 3.53 -17.10
CA ASN A 49 -1.89 3.21 -18.50
C ASN A 49 -2.53 4.41 -19.24
N TYR A 50 -3.50 5.08 -18.61
CA TYR A 50 -4.18 6.24 -19.17
C TYR A 50 -3.24 7.43 -19.43
N LEU A 51 -2.29 7.70 -18.52
CA LEU A 51 -1.39 8.86 -18.60
C LEU A 51 0.02 8.54 -19.11
N SER A 52 0.27 7.29 -19.54
CA SER A 52 1.60 6.77 -19.91
C SER A 52 2.32 7.52 -21.03
N LYS A 53 1.61 8.35 -21.81
CA LYS A 53 2.20 9.18 -22.87
C LYS A 53 2.93 10.40 -22.33
N ASP A 54 2.49 10.94 -21.19
CA ASP A 54 2.90 12.25 -20.70
C ASP A 54 3.60 12.20 -19.34
N LYS A 55 3.39 11.13 -18.57
CA LYS A 55 3.95 10.96 -17.23
C LYS A 55 4.51 9.56 -17.03
N THR A 56 5.59 9.48 -16.26
CA THR A 56 6.14 8.22 -15.77
C THR A 56 5.26 7.62 -14.67
N PRO A 57 5.36 6.29 -14.42
CA PRO A 57 4.69 5.66 -13.28
C PRO A 57 4.99 6.33 -11.94
N GLU A 58 6.24 6.75 -11.70
CA GLU A 58 6.62 7.44 -10.46
C GLU A 58 5.89 8.77 -10.32
N GLU A 59 5.88 9.62 -11.35
CA GLU A 59 5.18 10.91 -11.31
C GLU A 59 3.68 10.74 -11.05
N ILE A 60 3.05 9.75 -11.68
CA ILE A 60 1.64 9.44 -11.49
C ILE A 60 1.38 8.99 -10.06
N ILE A 61 2.19 8.08 -9.53
CA ILE A 61 2.06 7.62 -8.13
C ILE A 61 2.26 8.78 -7.16
N MET A 62 3.23 9.66 -7.40
CA MET A 62 3.49 10.77 -6.50
C MET A 62 2.39 11.85 -6.52
N THR A 63 1.64 11.99 -7.62
CA THR A 63 0.67 13.08 -7.82
C THR A 63 -0.81 12.66 -7.74
N GLU A 64 -1.16 11.45 -8.15
CA GLU A 64 -2.56 11.01 -8.27
C GLU A 64 -3.01 10.08 -7.14
N THR A 65 -2.06 9.46 -6.42
CA THR A 65 -2.37 8.43 -5.41
C THR A 65 -3.24 8.95 -4.27
N GLU A 66 -3.07 10.21 -3.83
CA GLU A 66 -3.90 10.78 -2.75
C GLU A 66 -5.40 10.80 -3.11
N GLY A 67 -5.73 11.15 -4.35
CA GLY A 67 -7.12 11.13 -4.83
C GLY A 67 -7.68 9.71 -4.95
N ILE A 68 -6.88 8.79 -5.50
CA ILE A 68 -7.29 7.39 -5.70
C ILE A 68 -7.53 6.72 -4.35
N THR A 69 -6.63 6.93 -3.39
CA THR A 69 -6.70 6.34 -2.06
C THR A 69 -7.95 6.76 -1.29
N LYS A 70 -8.34 8.04 -1.35
CA LYS A 70 -9.62 8.53 -0.79
C LYS A 70 -10.84 7.80 -1.36
N GLY A 71 -10.76 7.29 -2.59
CA GLY A 71 -11.83 6.52 -3.24
C GLY A 71 -11.77 5.00 -3.02
N VAL A 72 -10.68 4.48 -2.46
CA VAL A 72 -10.49 3.05 -2.15
C VAL A 72 -10.76 2.77 -0.68
N TRP A 73 -10.33 3.68 0.19
CA TRP A 73 -10.48 3.56 1.63
C TRP A 73 -11.77 4.23 2.10
N ASN A 74 -12.47 3.55 3.00
CA ASN A 74 -13.69 4.03 3.63
C ASN A 74 -13.41 4.45 5.08
N ASP A 75 -14.35 5.16 5.70
CA ASP A 75 -14.24 5.68 7.08
C ASP A 75 -14.07 4.58 8.15
N GLY A 76 -14.21 3.30 7.79
CA GLY A 76 -14.09 2.17 8.72
C GLY A 76 -12.70 1.54 8.79
N MET A 77 -11.76 1.92 7.91
CA MET A 77 -10.43 1.31 7.87
C MET A 77 -9.52 1.86 8.97
N THR A 78 -8.91 0.97 9.74
CA THR A 78 -7.93 1.40 10.76
C THR A 78 -6.61 1.84 10.12
N GLY A 79 -5.87 2.70 10.80
CA GLY A 79 -4.51 3.07 10.37
C GLY A 79 -3.58 1.84 10.24
N TYR A 80 -3.85 0.76 10.96
CA TYR A 80 -3.08 -0.48 10.85
C TYR A 80 -3.40 -1.20 9.55
N GLN A 81 -4.68 -1.36 9.21
CA GLN A 81 -5.10 -1.99 7.94
C GLN A 81 -4.54 -1.20 6.76
N TYR A 82 -4.64 0.14 6.82
CA TYR A 82 -4.01 1.02 5.82
C TYR A 82 -2.53 0.69 5.69
N GLY A 83 -1.81 0.69 6.82
CA GLY A 83 -0.35 0.51 6.84
C GLY A 83 0.06 -0.84 6.29
N LEU A 84 -0.70 -1.88 6.62
CA LEU A 84 -0.52 -3.22 6.13
C LEU A 84 -0.77 -3.32 4.62
N SER A 85 -1.84 -2.71 4.09
CA SER A 85 -2.09 -2.67 2.64
C SER A 85 -0.94 -1.97 1.89
N ILE A 86 -0.42 -0.85 2.41
CA ILE A 86 0.76 -0.20 1.81
C ILE A 86 2.01 -1.09 1.89
N LEU A 87 2.21 -1.80 3.01
CA LEU A 87 3.31 -2.75 3.16
C LEU A 87 3.23 -3.90 2.16
N LEU A 88 2.04 -4.46 1.92
CA LEU A 88 1.81 -5.48 0.90
C LEU A 88 2.21 -4.95 -0.48
N LEU A 89 1.76 -3.75 -0.85
CA LEU A 89 2.14 -3.15 -2.13
C LEU A 89 3.65 -2.90 -2.22
N ALA A 90 4.26 -2.30 -1.21
CA ALA A 90 5.70 -2.05 -1.17
C ALA A 90 6.51 -3.34 -1.37
N THR A 91 6.03 -4.44 -0.80
CA THR A 91 6.70 -5.74 -0.84
C THR A 91 6.54 -6.44 -2.18
N TYR A 92 5.32 -6.55 -2.70
CA TYR A 92 4.98 -7.48 -3.78
C TYR A 92 4.71 -6.83 -5.14
N TRP A 93 4.25 -5.57 -5.16
CA TRP A 93 3.82 -4.88 -6.38
C TRP A 93 5.01 -4.35 -7.20
N LYS A 94 4.91 -4.35 -8.53
CA LYS A 94 5.98 -3.87 -9.42
C LYS A 94 6.39 -2.42 -9.16
N TYR A 95 5.45 -1.58 -8.73
CA TYR A 95 5.70 -0.18 -8.36
C TYR A 95 5.80 0.03 -6.84
N GLY A 96 6.10 -1.04 -6.09
CA GLY A 96 6.17 -1.05 -4.63
C GLY A 96 7.10 0.01 -4.02
N GLU A 97 8.23 0.28 -4.67
CA GLU A 97 9.17 1.31 -4.18
C GLU A 97 8.60 2.73 -4.30
N TYR A 98 7.84 3.02 -5.36
CA TYR A 98 7.22 4.32 -5.58
C TYR A 98 6.08 4.58 -4.59
N ILE A 99 5.22 3.58 -4.35
CA ILE A 99 4.14 3.73 -3.37
C ILE A 99 4.66 3.84 -1.94
N LYS A 100 5.75 3.13 -1.60
CA LYS A 100 6.46 3.29 -0.32
C LYS A 100 6.97 4.72 -0.16
N LYS A 101 7.68 5.24 -1.17
CA LYS A 101 8.20 6.62 -1.17
C LYS A 101 7.08 7.64 -1.03
N TRP A 102 6.00 7.49 -1.81
CA TRP A 102 4.81 8.35 -1.70
C TRP A 102 4.25 8.34 -0.28
N HIS A 103 3.98 7.15 0.27
CA HIS A 103 3.42 7.00 1.61
C HIS A 103 4.32 7.62 2.67
N ASN A 104 5.60 7.26 2.68
CA ASN A 104 6.58 7.75 3.64
C ASN A 104 6.77 9.28 3.56
N THR A 105 6.61 9.87 2.39
CA THR A 105 6.57 11.34 2.21
C THR A 105 5.40 11.96 2.97
N GLN A 106 4.21 11.34 2.90
CA GLN A 106 3.04 11.80 3.67
C GLN A 106 3.26 11.72 5.18
N MET A 107 4.13 10.80 5.62
CA MET A 107 4.50 10.62 7.02
C MET A 107 5.69 11.48 7.47
N GLY A 108 6.21 12.34 6.58
CA GLY A 108 7.31 13.26 6.89
C GLY A 108 8.71 12.64 6.91
N ASN A 109 8.88 11.39 6.48
CA ASN A 109 10.20 10.74 6.39
C ASN A 109 10.30 9.86 5.13
N PRO A 110 10.49 10.45 3.94
CA PRO A 110 10.49 9.74 2.65
C PRO A 110 11.58 8.67 2.54
N ASP A 111 12.72 8.87 3.22
CA ASP A 111 13.90 7.99 3.14
C ASP A 111 13.89 6.85 4.17
N ALA A 112 12.78 6.69 4.90
CA ALA A 112 12.62 5.57 5.82
C ALA A 112 12.83 4.22 5.11
N LYS A 113 13.65 3.35 5.71
CA LYS A 113 14.04 2.05 5.13
C LYS A 113 12.83 1.14 4.84
N GLY A 114 11.81 1.20 5.68
CA GLY A 114 10.56 0.43 5.54
C GLY A 114 9.35 1.33 5.31
N VAL A 115 8.16 0.72 5.27
CA VAL A 115 6.89 1.45 5.29
C VAL A 115 6.63 1.94 6.71
N ILE A 116 6.40 3.23 6.88
CA ILE A 116 6.05 3.82 8.19
C ILE A 116 4.66 3.33 8.60
N ASN A 117 4.50 2.88 9.84
CA ASN A 117 3.18 2.46 10.32
C ASN A 117 2.35 3.70 10.72
N PRO A 118 1.18 3.94 10.10
CA PRO A 118 0.35 5.10 10.40
C PRO A 118 -0.25 5.09 11.80
N SER A 119 -0.28 3.95 12.46
CA SER A 119 -0.83 3.80 13.81
C SER A 119 0.19 4.15 14.90
N VAL A 120 1.37 4.65 14.53
CA VAL A 120 2.38 5.11 15.50
C VAL A 120 2.11 6.56 15.85
N LEU A 121 1.80 6.81 17.12
CA LEU A 121 1.68 8.16 17.65
C LEU A 121 3.09 8.78 17.78
N THR A 122 3.32 9.89 17.08
CA THR A 122 4.55 10.69 17.24
C THR A 122 4.25 11.89 18.13
N LEU A 123 4.88 11.96 19.30
CA LEU A 123 4.78 13.10 20.20
C LEU A 123 5.87 14.11 19.87
N HIS A 124 5.49 15.27 19.31
CA HIS A 124 6.42 16.39 19.14
C HIS A 124 6.54 17.16 20.46
N MET A 125 7.61 16.89 21.20
CA MET A 125 7.99 17.72 22.33
C MET A 125 8.49 19.06 21.79
N LYS A 126 7.84 20.18 22.14
CA LYS A 126 8.45 21.48 21.92
C LYS A 126 9.65 21.60 22.86
N ASP A 127 10.83 21.85 22.30
CA ASP A 127 11.98 22.28 23.11
C ASP A 127 11.56 23.54 23.89
N LYS A 128 11.81 23.51 25.20
CA LYS A 128 11.46 24.58 26.15
C LYS A 128 12.38 25.78 26.01
#